data_AF-A0A7V4MHL8-F1
#
_entry.id   AF-A0A7V4MHL8-F1
#
_cell.length_a   1.000
_cell.length_b   1.000
_cell.length_c   1.000
_cell.angle_alpha   90.00
_cell.angle_beta   90.00
_cell.angle_gamma   90.00
#
_symmetry.space_group_name_H-M   'P 1'
#
loop_
_entity.id
_entity.type
_entity.pdbx_description
1 polymer ?
#
loop_
_entity_poly.entity_id
_entity_poly.type
_entity_poly.pdbx_seq_one_letter_code
_entity_poly.pdbx_strand_id
1 'polypeptide(L)'
;MSEHQFKEASVARRVDPAREEIDAMIDESYRREVLQARQMSPDDKLILGERLFRWACEVTLAGIRHQNPGFTEAECQRTLRERLALQKRLEESP
;
A
#
# COMPACT_ATOMS: atom_id res chain seq x y z
N MET A 1 -53.34 2.41 -7.78
CA MET A 1 -52.30 2.74 -6.79
C MET A 1 -50.97 2.34 -7.40
N SER A 2 -50.08 3.30 -7.64
CA SER A 2 -48.89 3.15 -8.47
C SER A 2 -47.68 2.71 -7.65
N GLU A 3 -46.96 1.69 -8.11
CA GLU A 3 -45.76 1.07 -7.52
C GLU A 3 -44.52 1.99 -7.48
N HIS A 4 -44.66 3.27 -7.83
CA HIS A 4 -43.55 4.20 -7.97
C HIS A 4 -43.09 4.93 -6.69
N GLN A 5 -43.63 4.61 -5.51
CA GLN A 5 -43.30 5.33 -4.27
C GLN A 5 -42.23 4.68 -3.37
N PHE A 6 -41.69 3.52 -3.72
CA PHE A 6 -40.68 2.85 -2.90
C PHE A 6 -39.40 2.57 -3.69
N LYS A 7 -38.54 3.59 -3.85
CA LYS A 7 -37.07 3.39 -3.93
C LYS A 7 -36.22 4.69 -3.97
N GLU A 8 -36.78 5.84 -3.64
CA GLU A 8 -36.00 7.05 -3.35
C GLU A 8 -35.77 7.25 -1.84
N ALA A 9 -35.48 6.17 -1.11
CA ALA A 9 -34.88 6.30 0.20
C ALA A 9 -33.37 6.18 0.02
N SER A 10 -32.71 7.33 0.00
CA SER A 10 -31.27 7.48 0.20
C SER A 10 -30.79 6.45 1.22
N VAL A 11 -29.85 5.59 0.81
CA VAL A 11 -29.18 4.69 1.73
C VAL A 11 -28.36 5.57 2.65
N ALA A 12 -28.97 6.04 3.74
CA ALA A 12 -28.25 6.56 4.88
C ALA A 12 -27.25 5.47 5.25
N ARG A 13 -25.95 5.73 4.98
CA ARG A 13 -24.85 4.88 5.40
C ARG A 13 -25.06 4.62 6.88
N ARG A 14 -25.51 3.41 7.25
CA ARG A 14 -25.56 3.03 8.66
C ARG A 14 -24.12 3.09 9.14
N VAL A 15 -23.87 4.05 10.02
CA VAL A 15 -22.65 4.14 10.78
C VAL A 15 -22.60 2.87 11.64
N ASP A 16 -21.60 2.03 11.41
CA ASP A 16 -21.31 0.88 12.25
C ASP A 16 -20.38 1.36 13.36
N PRO A 17 -20.82 1.44 14.63
CA PRO A 17 -20.01 1.95 15.73
C PRO A 17 -18.69 1.18 15.91
N ALA A 18 -18.69 -0.13 15.61
CA ALA A 18 -17.48 -0.94 15.69
C ALA A 18 -16.47 -0.53 14.59
N ARG A 19 -16.96 -0.13 13.42
CA ARG A 19 -16.12 0.38 12.34
C ARG A 19 -15.56 1.76 12.67
N GLU A 20 -16.34 2.65 13.28
CA GLU A 20 -15.85 3.95 13.73
C GLU A 20 -14.74 3.82 14.78
N GLU A 21 -14.90 2.87 15.71
CA GLU A 21 -13.87 2.58 16.71
C GLU A 21 -12.58 2.04 16.05
N ILE A 22 -12.70 1.12 15.09
CA ILE A 22 -11.56 0.60 14.32
C ILE A 22 -10.86 1.71 13.54
N ASP A 23 -11.63 2.56 12.84
CA ASP A 23 -11.09 3.66 12.06
C ASP A 23 -10.33 4.66 12.97
N ALA A 24 -10.86 4.98 14.15
CA ALA A 24 -10.17 5.80 15.14
C ALA A 24 -8.87 5.17 15.66
N MET A 25 -8.84 3.83 15.84
CA MET A 25 -7.62 3.10 16.22
C MET A 25 -6.57 3.12 15.10
N ILE A 26 -6.98 3.01 13.84
CA ILE A 26 -6.09 3.13 12.67
C ILE A 26 -5.47 4.52 12.63
N ASP A 27 -6.29 5.57 12.77
CA ASP A 27 -5.85 6.95 12.74
C ASP A 27 -4.84 7.26 13.86
N GLU A 28 -5.12 6.81 15.09
CA GLU A 28 -4.19 6.95 16.20
C GLU A 28 -2.88 6.20 15.94
N SER A 29 -2.95 4.99 15.39
CA SER A 29 -1.75 4.21 15.06
C SER A 29 -0.90 4.91 14.01
N TYR A 30 -1.53 5.40 12.94
CA TYR A 30 -0.88 6.17 11.89
C TYR A 30 -0.24 7.45 12.44
N ARG A 31 -0.96 8.20 13.28
CA ARG A 31 -0.45 9.42 13.93
C ARG A 31 0.82 9.15 14.73
N ARG A 32 0.85 8.05 15.51
CA ARG A 32 2.04 7.67 16.29
C ARG A 32 3.22 7.34 15.39
N GLU A 33 3.01 6.56 14.33
CA GLU A 33 4.08 6.20 13.39
C GLU A 33 4.67 7.44 12.71
N VAL A 34 3.83 8.38 12.28
CA VAL A 34 4.29 9.65 11.71
C VAL A 34 5.11 10.47 12.71
N LEU A 35 4.67 10.56 13.96
CA LEU A 35 5.42 11.31 14.99
C LEU A 35 6.75 10.66 15.32
N GLN A 36 6.80 9.33 15.41
CA GLN A 36 8.05 8.60 15.61
C GLN A 36 9.01 8.84 14.43
N ALA A 37 8.53 8.68 13.20
CA ALA A 37 9.33 8.94 12.01
C ALA A 37 9.85 10.38 11.98
N ARG A 38 9.04 11.38 12.39
CA ARG A 38 9.50 12.78 12.44
C ARG A 38 10.63 13.01 13.43
N GLN A 39 10.62 12.31 14.56
CA GLN A 39 11.64 12.41 15.62
C GLN A 39 12.95 11.68 15.28
N MET A 40 12.96 10.77 14.29
CA MET A 40 14.18 10.09 13.86
C MET A 40 15.21 11.06 13.28
N SER A 41 16.48 10.77 13.55
CA SER A 41 17.59 11.46 12.92
C SER A 41 17.59 11.23 11.39
N PRO A 42 18.22 12.10 10.59
CA PRO A 42 18.35 11.89 9.16
C PRO A 42 19.02 10.55 8.80
N ASP A 43 20.05 10.15 9.55
CA ASP A 43 20.80 8.91 9.30
C ASP A 43 19.92 7.68 9.59
N ASP A 44 19.14 7.71 10.67
CA ASP A 44 18.20 6.63 10.99
C ASP A 44 17.10 6.52 9.92
N LYS A 45 16.60 7.65 9.42
CA LYS A 45 15.63 7.67 8.32
C LYS A 45 16.20 7.06 7.05
N LEU A 46 17.45 7.35 6.72
CA LEU A 46 18.12 6.80 5.54
C LEU A 46 18.24 5.27 5.65
N ILE A 47 18.72 4.77 6.80
CA ILE A 47 18.86 3.34 7.07
C ILE A 47 17.50 2.65 7.03
N LEU A 48 16.47 3.25 7.64
CA LEU A 48 15.12 2.71 7.62
C LEU A 48 14.56 2.68 6.19
N GLY A 49 14.81 3.73 5.40
CA GLY A 49 14.43 3.79 3.99
C GLY A 49 15.03 2.64 3.17
N GLU A 50 16.31 2.33 3.37
CA GLU A 50 16.97 1.19 2.71
C GLU A 50 16.32 -0.14 3.08
N ARG A 51 16.05 -0.35 4.38
CA ARG A 51 15.37 -1.57 4.86
C ARG A 51 13.98 -1.73 4.28
N LEU A 52 13.20 -0.64 4.25
CA LEU A 52 11.86 -0.62 3.66
C LEU A 52 11.91 -0.92 2.16
N PHE A 53 12.87 -0.35 1.44
CA PHE A 53 13.05 -0.61 0.01
C PHE A 53 13.40 -2.07 -0.28
N ARG A 54 14.31 -2.65 0.52
CA ARG A 54 14.68 -4.08 0.40
C ARG A 54 13.47 -4.99 0.65
N TRP A 55 12.71 -4.72 1.71
CA TRP A 55 11.49 -5.45 2.01
C TRP A 55 10.46 -5.35 0.87
N ALA A 56 10.26 -4.16 0.30
CA ALA A 56 9.36 -3.98 -0.84
C ALA A 56 9.82 -4.78 -2.07
N CYS A 57 11.14 -4.88 -2.31
CA CYS A 57 11.70 -5.74 -3.35
C CYS A 57 11.38 -7.22 -3.10
N GLU A 58 11.50 -7.70 -1.85
CA GLU A 58 11.20 -9.09 -1.48
C GLU A 58 9.73 -9.45 -1.70
N VAL A 59 8.81 -8.56 -1.27
CA VAL A 59 7.37 -8.72 -1.52
C VAL A 59 7.07 -8.77 -3.02
N THR A 60 7.70 -7.87 -3.78
CA THR A 60 7.54 -7.84 -5.25
C THR A 60 8.06 -9.13 -5.90
N LEU A 61 9.21 -9.64 -5.44
CA LEU A 61 9.76 -10.91 -5.91
C LEU A 61 8.84 -12.08 -5.60
N ALA A 62 8.21 -12.12 -4.43
CA ALA A 62 7.22 -13.13 -4.11
C ALA A 62 6.05 -13.11 -5.11
N GLY A 63 5.56 -11.92 -5.46
CA GLY A 63 4.56 -11.74 -6.51
C GLY A 63 5.04 -12.20 -7.89
N ILE A 64 6.28 -11.89 -8.27
CA ILE A 64 6.87 -12.31 -9.56
C ILE A 64 6.96 -13.85 -9.63
N ARG A 65 7.45 -14.50 -8.57
CA ARG A 65 7.54 -15.97 -8.50
C ARG A 65 6.16 -16.62 -8.60
N HIS A 66 5.17 -16.04 -7.92
CA HIS A 66 3.80 -16.53 -7.99
C HIS A 66 3.20 -16.42 -9.41
N GLN A 67 3.47 -15.30 -10.10
CA GLN A 67 3.02 -15.08 -11.47
C GLN A 67 3.77 -15.94 -12.51
N ASN A 68 4.99 -16.39 -12.19
CA ASN A 68 5.87 -17.11 -13.12
C ASN A 68 6.50 -18.34 -12.43
N PRO A 69 5.75 -19.43 -12.20
CA PRO A 69 6.26 -20.60 -11.45
C PRO A 69 7.48 -21.30 -12.05
N GLY A 70 7.73 -21.13 -13.35
CA GLY A 70 8.88 -21.72 -14.05
C GLY A 70 10.14 -20.84 -14.09
N PHE A 71 10.08 -19.61 -13.58
CA PHE A 71 11.25 -18.73 -13.59
C PHE A 71 12.29 -19.20 -12.58
N THR A 72 13.54 -19.15 -13.01
CA THR A 72 14.69 -19.20 -12.11
C THR A 72 14.78 -17.93 -11.26
N GLU A 73 15.56 -17.98 -10.17
CA GLU A 73 15.78 -16.80 -9.33
C GLU A 73 16.40 -15.64 -10.14
N ALA A 74 17.34 -15.92 -11.04
CA ALA A 74 17.98 -14.91 -11.88
C ALA A 74 16.97 -14.21 -12.80
N GLU A 75 15.98 -14.94 -13.30
CA GLU A 75 14.90 -14.39 -14.14
C GLU A 75 13.94 -13.54 -13.33
N CYS A 76 13.56 -13.99 -12.13
CA CYS A 76 12.76 -13.19 -11.20
C CYS A 76 13.44 -11.85 -10.86
N GLN A 77 14.75 -11.90 -10.58
CA GLN A 77 15.56 -10.72 -10.29
C GLN A 77 15.68 -9.79 -11.51
N ARG A 78 15.77 -10.35 -12.73
CA ARG A 78 15.77 -9.55 -13.96
C ARG A 78 14.45 -8.81 -14.14
N THR A 79 13.32 -9.50 -13.97
CA THR A 79 11.99 -8.89 -14.04
C THR A 79 11.79 -7.82 -12.97
N LEU A 80 12.29 -8.02 -11.75
CA LEU A 80 12.28 -6.98 -10.71
C LEU A 80 13.00 -5.71 -11.19
N ARG A 81 14.21 -5.85 -11.73
CA ARG A 81 14.99 -4.71 -12.26
C ARG A 81 14.28 -3.99 -13.40
N GLU A 82 13.66 -4.73 -14.31
CA GLU A 82 12.86 -4.15 -15.41
C GLU A 82 11.67 -3.33 -14.88
N ARG A 83 10.97 -3.83 -13.86
CA ARG A 83 9.86 -3.11 -13.22
C ARG A 83 10.32 -1.83 -12.53
N LEU A 84 11.43 -1.87 -11.79
CA LEU A 84 12.01 -0.68 -11.15
C LEU A 84 12.47 0.36 -12.17
N ALA A 85 13.08 -0.09 -13.28
CA ALA A 85 13.49 0.79 -14.36
C ALA A 85 12.29 1.45 -15.05
N LEU A 86 11.18 0.72 -15.23
CA LEU A 86 9.94 1.28 -15.77
C LEU A 86 9.36 2.34 -14.82
N GLN A 87 9.28 2.07 -13.52
CA GLN A 87 8.82 3.05 -12.54
C GLN A 87 9.62 4.35 -12.63
N LYS A 88 10.95 4.26 -12.62
CA LYS A 88 11.83 5.43 -12.71
C LYS A 88 11.54 6.27 -13.96
N ARG A 89 11.33 5.63 -15.11
CA ARG A 89 10.97 6.32 -16.36
C ARG A 89 9.60 7.02 -16.28
N LEU A 90 8.64 6.45 -15.55
CA LEU A 90 7.32 7.05 -15.36
C LEU A 90 7.39 8.27 -14.44
N GLU A 91 8.24 8.24 -13.40
CA GLU A 91 8.48 9.38 -12.51
C GLU A 91 9.22 10.54 -13.22
N GLU A 92 10.07 10.21 -14.17
CA GLU A 92 10.82 11.18 -14.99
C GLU A 92 10.00 11.71 -16.19
N SER A 93 8.84 11.13 -16.48
CA SER A 93 7.95 11.58 -17.55
C SER A 93 7.05 12.72 -17.03
N PRO A 94 6.95 13.87 -17.72
CA PRO A 94 6.18 15.03 -17.28
C PRO A 94 4.66 14.81 -17.26
#